data_AF-T1C253-F1
#
_entry.id   AF-T1C253-F1
#
_cell.length_a   1.000
_cell.length_b   1.000
_cell.length_c   1.000
_cell.angle_alpha   90.00
_cell.angle_beta   90.00
_cell.angle_gamma   90.00
#
_symmetry.space_group_name_H-M   'P 1'
#
loop_
_entity.id
_entity.type
_entity.pdbx_description
1 polymer ?
#
loop_
_entity_poly.entity_id
_entity_poly.type
_entity_poly.pdbx_seq_one_letter_code
_entity_poly.pdbx_strand_id
1 'polypeptide(L)'
;MALVGTSVANSGTITAPGGEVLLAAGTTVTHLATTGVSSLSVATTGGGLVDDSGIVSAETVDGKTGTILLESGMGSGTTTLASTAVLDASAPNGGNGGNITINANTVTL
;
A
#
# COMPACT_ATOMS: atom_id res chain seq x y z
N MET A 1 4.54 2.56 -7.91
CA MET A 1 5.04 3.72 -7.15
C MET A 1 5.32 3.28 -5.72
N ALA A 2 6.37 3.82 -5.08
CA ALA A 2 6.68 3.49 -3.70
C ALA A 2 7.04 4.74 -2.91
N LEU A 3 6.47 4.89 -1.73
CA LEU A 3 6.85 5.88 -0.73
C LEU A 3 7.31 5.13 0.51
N VAL A 4 8.57 5.35 0.91
CA VAL A 4 9.26 4.56 1.93
C VAL A 4 9.98 5.47 2.91
N GLY A 5 9.83 5.23 4.21
CA GLY A 5 10.49 6.00 5.24
C GLY A 5 10.31 5.42 6.63
N THR A 6 10.60 6.21 7.67
CA THR A 6 10.24 5.87 9.06
C THR A 6 8.82 6.30 9.40
N SER A 7 8.28 7.26 8.65
CA SER A 7 6.87 7.62 8.61
C SER A 7 6.51 8.04 7.19
N VAL A 8 5.34 7.62 6.74
CA VAL A 8 4.79 7.90 5.43
C VAL A 8 3.38 8.43 5.64
N ALA A 9 3.07 9.58 5.04
CA ALA A 9 1.75 10.16 5.11
C ALA A 9 1.22 10.49 3.71
N ASN A 10 -0.04 10.16 3.45
CA ASN A 10 -0.74 10.57 2.24
C ASN A 10 -2.05 11.28 2.63
N SER A 11 -2.18 12.54 2.21
CA SER A 11 -3.43 13.31 2.33
C SER A 11 -3.97 13.76 0.97
N GLY A 12 -3.27 13.40 -0.10
CA GLY A 12 -3.61 13.76 -1.48
C GLY A 12 -4.08 12.54 -2.27
N THR A 13 -3.73 12.51 -3.56
CA THR A 13 -4.06 11.40 -4.45
C THR A 13 -2.79 10.75 -4.99
N ILE A 14 -2.68 9.44 -4.82
CA ILE A 14 -1.66 8.60 -5.46
C ILE A 14 -2.41 7.68 -6.43
N THR A 15 -1.99 7.64 -7.70
CA THR A 15 -2.64 6.82 -8.73
C THR A 15 -1.62 6.03 -9.54
N ALA A 16 -1.89 4.74 -9.74
CA ALA A 16 -1.11 3.84 -10.58
C ALA A 16 -2.03 2.81 -11.28
N PRO A 17 -2.80 3.20 -12.33
CA PRO A 17 -3.70 2.30 -13.04
C PRO A 17 -2.95 1.10 -13.63
N GLY A 18 -3.42 -0.11 -13.31
CA GLY A 18 -2.83 -1.38 -13.72
C GLY A 18 -1.43 -1.63 -13.13
N GLY A 19 -1.05 -0.84 -12.13
CA GLY A 19 0.25 -0.88 -11.49
C GLY A 19 0.14 -1.14 -9.99
N GLU A 20 1.24 -0.87 -9.29
CA GLU A 20 1.35 -1.14 -7.87
C GLU A 20 1.63 0.14 -7.09
N VAL A 21 1.03 0.28 -5.90
CA VAL A 21 1.33 1.36 -4.95
C VAL A 21 1.81 0.75 -3.63
N LEU A 22 2.96 1.21 -3.14
CA LEU A 22 3.51 0.88 -1.84
C LEU A 22 3.63 2.12 -0.96
N LEU A 23 3.05 2.07 0.24
CA LEU A 23 3.37 2.97 1.34
C LEU A 23 3.99 2.12 2.45
N ALA A 24 5.29 2.26 2.70
CA ALA A 24 5.99 1.46 3.70
C ALA A 24 6.71 2.31 4.75
N ALA A 25 6.47 2.03 6.02
CA ALA A 25 7.13 2.68 7.13
C ALA A 25 7.82 1.67 8.06
N GLY A 26 9.10 1.90 8.36
CA GLY A 26 9.89 0.99 9.18
C GLY A 26 11.18 1.63 9.69
N THR A 27 11.79 1.07 10.74
CA THR A 27 13.20 1.33 11.05
C THR A 27 14.10 0.86 9.90
N THR A 28 13.72 -0.25 9.27
CA THR A 28 14.28 -0.72 8.02
C THR A 28 13.14 -1.15 7.12
N VAL A 29 13.25 -0.84 5.82
CA VAL A 29 12.35 -1.31 4.79
C VAL A 29 13.20 -1.93 3.69
N THR A 30 12.99 -3.22 3.44
CA THR A 30 13.77 -3.99 2.46
C THR A 30 12.83 -4.49 1.37
N HIS A 31 13.14 -4.18 0.10
CA HIS A 31 12.47 -4.79 -1.04
C HIS A 31 12.89 -6.26 -1.13
N LEU A 32 11.91 -7.16 -1.13
CA LEU A 32 12.11 -8.58 -1.36
C LEU A 32 11.91 -8.87 -2.84
N ALA A 33 12.89 -9.55 -3.46
CA ALA A 33 12.75 -10.01 -4.83
C ALA A 33 11.55 -10.96 -4.93
N THR A 34 10.64 -10.70 -5.87
CA THR A 34 9.48 -11.56 -6.13
C THR A 34 9.73 -12.42 -7.37
N THR A 35 9.13 -13.61 -7.40
CA THR A 35 9.20 -14.55 -8.53
C THR A 35 7.83 -14.74 -9.22
N GLY A 36 6.90 -13.79 -9.06
CA GLY A 36 5.50 -13.90 -9.49
C GLY A 36 4.89 -12.63 -10.09
N VAL A 37 3.55 -12.60 -10.19
CA VAL A 37 2.75 -11.58 -10.91
C VAL A 37 2.63 -10.21 -10.23
N SER A 38 2.94 -10.12 -8.93
CA SER A 38 3.14 -8.83 -8.24
C SER A 38 4.62 -8.65 -7.92
N SER A 39 5.17 -7.50 -8.30
CA SER A 39 6.55 -7.10 -8.00
C SER A 39 6.71 -6.51 -6.59
N LEU A 40 5.62 -6.40 -5.84
CA LEU A 40 5.58 -5.67 -4.57
C LEU A 40 5.59 -6.60 -3.36
N SER A 41 6.79 -6.85 -2.84
CA SER A 41 6.99 -7.52 -1.55
C SER A 41 8.04 -6.76 -0.75
N VAL A 42 7.72 -6.40 0.48
CA VAL A 42 8.64 -5.69 1.37
C VAL A 42 8.67 -6.33 2.74
N ALA A 43 9.81 -6.22 3.42
CA ALA A 43 9.93 -6.52 4.84
C ALA A 43 10.20 -5.23 5.60
N THR A 44 9.44 -4.99 6.66
CA THR A 44 9.63 -3.86 7.58
C THR A 44 10.02 -4.36 8.97
N THR A 45 10.86 -3.60 9.68
CA THR A 45 11.25 -3.90 11.06
C THR A 45 11.03 -2.71 11.99
N GLY A 46 10.95 -2.97 13.29
CA GLY A 46 10.80 -1.94 14.32
C GLY A 46 9.42 -1.30 14.33
N GLY A 47 9.40 0.02 14.49
CA GLY A 47 8.19 0.83 14.46
C GLY A 47 7.87 1.33 13.06
N GLY A 48 7.16 2.44 12.96
CA GLY A 48 6.82 3.09 11.70
C GLY A 48 5.38 3.55 11.70
N LEU A 49 5.09 4.62 10.97
CA LEU A 49 3.74 5.12 10.81
C LEU A 49 3.42 5.26 9.33
N VAL A 50 2.43 4.51 8.86
CA VAL A 50 1.73 4.82 7.61
C VAL A 50 0.42 5.51 8.01
N ASP A 51 0.23 6.76 7.60
CA ASP A 51 -0.98 7.54 7.88
C ASP A 51 -1.60 8.00 6.55
N ASP A 52 -2.75 7.44 6.21
CA ASP A 52 -3.46 7.79 4.98
C ASP A 52 -4.82 8.41 5.29
N SER A 53 -5.03 9.60 4.75
CA SER A 53 -6.31 10.32 4.80
C SER A 53 -6.80 10.72 3.41
N GLY A 54 -6.08 10.31 2.36
CA GLY A 54 -6.31 10.69 0.97
C GLY A 54 -6.87 9.54 0.14
N ILE A 55 -6.51 9.54 -1.15
CA ILE A 55 -6.88 8.48 -2.10
C ILE A 55 -5.62 7.78 -2.55
N VAL A 56 -5.61 6.46 -2.44
CA VAL A 56 -4.63 5.57 -3.07
C VAL A 56 -5.37 4.70 -4.07
N SER A 57 -5.08 4.86 -5.35
CA SER A 57 -5.75 4.16 -6.44
C SER A 57 -4.75 3.35 -7.27
N ALA A 58 -5.02 2.06 -7.40
CA ALA A 58 -4.39 1.14 -8.33
C ALA A 58 -5.49 0.28 -8.94
N GLU A 59 -6.33 0.88 -9.79
CA GLU A 59 -7.39 0.17 -10.50
C GLU A 59 -6.82 -0.90 -11.43
N THR A 60 -7.52 -2.01 -11.56
CA THR A 60 -7.24 -3.01 -12.60
C THR A 60 -7.74 -2.49 -13.95
N VAL A 61 -6.82 -2.23 -14.87
CA VAL A 61 -7.11 -1.72 -16.23
C VAL A 61 -6.29 -2.47 -17.27
N ASP A 62 -6.84 -2.60 -18.48
CA ASP A 62 -6.18 -3.27 -19.63
C ASP A 62 -5.61 -4.66 -19.30
N GLY A 63 -6.34 -5.43 -18.49
CA GLY A 63 -5.95 -6.77 -18.05
C GLY A 63 -4.76 -6.82 -17.07
N LYS A 64 -4.31 -5.66 -16.55
CA LYS A 64 -3.26 -5.59 -15.53
C LYS A 64 -3.88 -5.40 -14.15
N THR A 65 -3.59 -6.34 -13.26
CA THR A 65 -4.05 -6.30 -11.87
C THR A 65 -3.41 -5.14 -11.13
N GLY A 66 -4.22 -4.25 -10.60
CA GLY A 66 -3.73 -3.20 -9.72
C GLY A 66 -3.52 -3.71 -8.29
N THR A 67 -2.47 -3.22 -7.61
CA THR A 67 -2.13 -3.68 -6.25
C THR A 67 -1.79 -2.51 -5.33
N ILE A 68 -2.35 -2.51 -4.13
CA ILE A 68 -2.04 -1.54 -3.07
C ILE A 68 -1.47 -2.31 -1.88
N LEU A 69 -0.29 -1.92 -1.41
CA LEU A 69 0.34 -2.43 -0.20
C LEU A 69 0.67 -1.28 0.76
N LEU A 70 0.08 -1.31 1.94
CA LEU A 70 0.46 -0.46 3.07
C LEU A 70 1.15 -1.36 4.11
N GLU A 71 2.40 -1.05 4.45
CA GLU A 71 3.23 -1.91 5.32
C GLU A 71 3.91 -1.06 6.40
N SER A 72 3.57 -1.27 7.67
CA SER A 72 4.27 -0.66 8.81
C SER A 72 5.07 -1.71 9.59
N GLY A 73 6.15 -1.30 10.25
CA GLY A 73 7.01 -2.19 11.04
C GLY A 73 6.25 -3.12 11.99
N MET A 74 6.51 -4.42 11.93
CA MET A 74 5.76 -5.42 12.69
C MET A 74 6.08 -5.46 14.20
N GLY A 75 7.12 -4.75 14.65
CA GLY A 75 7.51 -4.70 16.06
C GLY A 75 6.65 -3.76 16.90
N SER A 76 6.34 -2.58 16.36
CA SER A 76 5.53 -1.55 17.03
C SER A 76 4.91 -0.52 16.07
N GLY A 77 4.92 -0.79 14.76
CA GLY A 77 4.43 0.13 13.74
C GLY A 77 2.91 0.16 13.62
N THR A 78 2.39 1.31 13.20
CA THR A 78 0.95 1.56 13.06
C THR A 78 0.63 1.98 11.64
N THR A 79 -0.41 1.38 11.07
CA THR A 79 -1.06 1.92 9.87
C THR A 79 -2.41 2.50 10.26
N THR A 80 -2.60 3.79 9.99
CA THR A 80 -3.85 4.52 10.26
C THR A 80 -4.47 4.92 8.93
N LEU A 81 -5.74 4.57 8.76
CA LEU A 81 -6.60 5.06 7.70
C LEU A 81 -7.62 5.99 8.34
N ALA A 82 -7.64 7.26 7.91
CA ALA A 82 -8.68 8.19 8.35
C ALA A 82 -10.03 7.81 7.74
N SER A 83 -11.12 8.36 8.28
CA SER A 83 -12.47 8.14 7.74
C SER A 83 -12.67 8.65 6.30
N THR A 84 -11.75 9.48 5.82
CA THR A 84 -11.72 10.00 4.43
C THR A 84 -10.83 9.17 3.50
N ALA A 85 -10.07 8.22 4.03
CA ALA A 85 -9.14 7.44 3.25
C ALA A 85 -9.88 6.52 2.27
N VAL A 86 -9.38 6.46 1.03
CA VAL A 86 -9.91 5.58 0.00
C VAL A 86 -8.77 4.76 -0.59
N LEU A 87 -8.88 3.44 -0.47
CA LEU A 87 -8.02 2.49 -1.16
C LEU A 87 -8.84 1.87 -2.30
N ASP A 88 -8.48 2.21 -3.53
CA ASP A 88 -9.22 1.82 -4.74
C ASP A 88 -8.38 0.89 -5.62
N ALA A 89 -8.69 -0.40 -5.55
CA ALA A 89 -8.18 -1.39 -6.49
C ALA A 89 -9.32 -1.97 -7.35
N SER A 90 -10.34 -1.18 -7.69
CA SER A 90 -11.48 -1.65 -8.47
C SER A 90 -11.12 -1.96 -9.93
N ALA A 91 -12.05 -2.59 -10.66
CA ALA A 91 -11.93 -2.84 -12.10
C ALA A 91 -13.08 -2.15 -12.84
N PRO A 92 -13.00 -0.83 -13.10
CA PRO A 92 -14.12 -0.04 -13.61
C PRO A 92 -14.57 -0.46 -15.03
N ASN A 93 -13.65 -1.06 -15.80
CA ASN A 93 -13.92 -1.56 -17.15
C ASN A 93 -14.36 -3.04 -17.17
N GLY A 94 -14.71 -3.61 -16.02
CA GLY A 94 -15.14 -4.99 -15.85
C GLY A 94 -14.00 -5.97 -15.56
N GLY A 95 -14.37 -7.17 -15.07
CA GLY A 95 -13.42 -8.19 -14.61
C GLY A 95 -13.26 -8.20 -13.09
N ASN A 96 -12.19 -8.84 -12.62
CA ASN A 96 -11.87 -8.91 -11.20
C ASN A 96 -11.11 -7.65 -10.77
N GLY A 97 -11.46 -7.10 -9.61
CA GLY A 97 -10.65 -6.08 -8.95
C GLY A 97 -9.25 -6.59 -8.61
N GLY A 98 -8.39 -5.63 -8.26
CA GLY A 98 -7.05 -5.84 -7.75
C GLY A 98 -6.99 -6.17 -6.26
N ASN A 99 -5.78 -6.07 -5.71
CA ASN A 99 -5.47 -6.49 -4.35
C ASN A 99 -5.17 -5.28 -3.48
N ILE A 100 -5.70 -5.28 -2.25
CA ILE A 100 -5.35 -4.31 -1.21
C ILE A 100 -4.87 -5.10 0.01
N THR A 101 -3.66 -4.82 0.45
CA THR A 101 -3.03 -5.45 1.62
C THR A 101 -2.58 -4.39 2.59
N ILE A 102 -2.94 -4.55 3.87
CA ILE A 102 -2.52 -3.66 4.95
C ILE A 102 -1.89 -4.53 6.05
N ASN A 103 -0.59 -4.36 6.26
CA ASN A 103 0.17 -5.08 7.27
C ASN A 103 0.77 -4.08 8.26
N ALA A 104 0.63 -4.36 9.56
CA ALA A 104 1.26 -3.60 10.63
C ALA A 104 1.20 -4.40 11.93
N ASN A 105 1.93 -3.94 12.96
CA ASN A 105 1.65 -4.37 14.33
C ASN A 105 0.24 -3.95 14.77
N THR A 106 -0.15 -2.71 14.44
CA THR A 106 -1.49 -2.17 14.71
C THR A 106 -2.07 -1.53 13.44
N VAL A 107 -3.33 -1.87 13.13
CA VAL A 107 -4.10 -1.23 12.06
C VAL A 107 -5.29 -0.50 12.66
N THR A 108 -5.48 0.78 12.30
CA THR A 108 -6.63 1.59 12.70
C THR A 108 -7.39 2.02 11.44
N LEU A 109 -8.70 1.78 11.43
CA LEU A 109 -9.63 2.12 10.35
C LEU A 109 -10.72 3.06 10.86
#